data_AF-A0A846YL60-F1
#
_entry.id   AF-A0A846YL60-F1
#
_cell.length_a   1.000
_cell.length_b   1.000
_cell.length_c   1.000
_cell.angle_alpha   90.00
_cell.angle_beta   90.00
_cell.angle_gamma   90.00
#
_symmetry.space_group_name_H-M   'P 1'
#
loop_
_entity.id
_entity.type
_entity.pdbx_description
1 polymer ?
#
loop_
_entity_poly.entity_id
_entity_poly.type
_entity_poly.pdbx_seq_one_letter_code
_entity_poly.pdbx_strand_id
1 'polypeptide(L)'
;MSGFQVLATDRYGFGAAISELVNVHPETACQGRACVIHAPTDHHMRAWTLLWRDDRGIFERLCPEHGIGHPDPDQYAYWEETGQLANTIHGCCGCCARKEPEHGPAL
;
A
#
# COMPACT_ATOMS: atom_id res chain seq x y z
N MET A 1 6.40 -20.75 -7.37
CA MET A 1 6.31 -20.22 -6.00
C MET A 1 7.42 -19.19 -5.86
N SER A 2 7.09 -17.91 -6.03
CA SER A 2 8.02 -16.79 -5.89
C SER A 2 7.55 -16.02 -4.66
N GLY A 3 8.23 -16.21 -3.52
CA GLY A 3 7.92 -15.50 -2.29
C GLY A 3 8.23 -14.02 -2.44
N PHE A 4 7.30 -13.15 -2.03
CA PHE A 4 7.52 -11.71 -1.94
C PHE A 4 7.74 -11.34 -0.47
N GLN A 5 8.85 -10.67 -0.18
CA GLN A 5 9.19 -10.23 1.17
C GLN A 5 8.52 -8.90 1.47
N VAL A 6 7.74 -8.84 2.56
CA VAL A 6 7.20 -7.58 3.07
C VAL A 6 7.88 -7.25 4.39
N LEU A 7 8.31 -6.01 4.53
CA LEU A 7 8.85 -5.50 5.78
C LEU A 7 7.69 -5.21 6.73
N ALA A 8 7.39 -6.14 7.64
CA ALA A 8 6.45 -5.91 8.72
C ALA A 8 7.19 -5.28 9.92
N THR A 9 6.70 -4.15 10.41
CA THR A 9 7.10 -3.60 11.70
C THR A 9 6.23 -4.22 12.77
N ASP A 10 6.82 -4.86 13.79
CA ASP A 10 6.05 -5.30 14.94
C ASP A 10 5.47 -4.11 15.73
N ARG A 11 4.51 -4.39 16.60
CA ARG A 11 3.82 -3.39 17.45
C ARG A 11 4.73 -2.72 18.51
N TYR A 12 6.02 -3.08 18.58
CA TYR A 12 6.97 -2.63 19.60
C TYR A 12 8.24 -1.98 19.03
N GLY A 13 8.41 -1.89 17.71
CA GLY A 13 9.48 -1.12 17.07
C GLY A 13 10.89 -1.71 17.22
N PHE A 14 11.04 -2.97 17.63
CA PHE A 14 12.33 -3.63 17.83
C PHE A 14 12.45 -4.91 17.00
N GLY A 15 12.66 -4.73 15.70
CA GLY A 15 13.06 -5.81 14.78
C GLY A 15 12.18 -5.88 13.54
N ALA A 16 12.75 -5.56 12.38
CA ALA A 16 12.13 -5.87 11.09
C ALA A 16 12.13 -7.40 10.91
N ALA A 17 11.06 -8.05 11.37
CA ALA A 17 10.84 -9.45 11.07
C ALA A 17 10.43 -9.55 9.59
N ILE A 18 11.28 -10.22 8.80
CA ILE A 18 10.97 -10.53 7.41
C ILE A 18 9.72 -11.42 7.43
N SER A 19 8.60 -10.91 6.92
CA SER A 19 7.35 -11.66 6.86
C SER A 19 7.18 -12.26 5.48
N GLU A 20 6.98 -13.57 5.43
CA GLU A 20 6.62 -14.26 4.19
C GLU A 20 5.12 -14.13 3.96
N LEU A 21 4.74 -13.63 2.79
CA LEU A 21 3.35 -13.68 2.34
C LEU A 21 3.05 -15.07 1.78
N VAL A 22 2.12 -15.77 2.44
CA VAL A 22 1.54 -17.03 1.96
C VAL A 22 0.15 -16.79 1.39
N ASN A 23 -0.37 -17.76 0.62
CA ASN A 23 -1.69 -17.68 -0.01
C ASN A 23 -1.86 -16.48 -0.98
N VAL A 24 -0.77 -16.10 -1.66
CA VAL A 24 -0.77 -15.08 -2.72
C VAL A 24 -1.31 -15.71 -4.00
N HIS A 25 -2.23 -15.00 -4.67
CA HIS A 25 -2.76 -15.43 -5.98
C HIS A 25 -1.64 -15.53 -7.04
N PRO A 26 -1.79 -16.33 -8.12
CA PRO A 26 -0.82 -16.33 -9.20
C PRO A 26 -0.75 -14.95 -9.90
N GLU A 27 0.42 -14.61 -10.44
CA GLU A 27 0.65 -13.35 -11.17
C GLU A 27 -0.35 -13.12 -12.31
N THR A 28 -0.74 -14.20 -12.99
CA THR A 28 -1.74 -14.16 -14.08
C THR A 28 -3.10 -13.64 -13.63
N ALA A 29 -3.46 -13.77 -12.35
CA ALA A 29 -4.73 -13.28 -11.83
C ALA A 29 -4.79 -11.74 -11.70
N CYS A 30 -3.65 -11.05 -11.73
CA CYS A 30 -3.58 -9.59 -11.74
C CYS A 30 -2.89 -9.05 -12.99
N GLN A 31 -2.76 -9.84 -14.05
CA GLN A 31 -2.12 -9.41 -15.28
C GLN A 31 -2.91 -8.25 -15.91
N GLY A 32 -2.21 -7.20 -16.31
CA GLY A 32 -2.81 -6.02 -16.96
C GLY A 32 -3.45 -5.01 -16.01
N ARG A 33 -3.38 -5.23 -14.70
CA ARG A 33 -3.87 -4.30 -13.67
C ARG A 33 -2.79 -4.01 -12.63
N ALA A 34 -2.96 -2.90 -11.90
CA ALA A 34 -2.13 -2.60 -10.75
C ALA A 34 -2.25 -3.72 -9.70
N CYS A 35 -1.14 -4.04 -9.05
CA CYS A 35 -1.10 -5.01 -7.96
C CYS A 35 0.06 -4.67 -7.02
N VAL A 36 -0.25 -4.49 -5.73
CA VAL A 36 0.72 -4.15 -4.68
C VAL A 36 1.98 -5.03 -4.70
N ILE A 37 1.81 -6.33 -5.02
CA ILE A 37 2.88 -7.34 -4.97
C ILE A 37 3.53 -7.53 -6.34
N HIS A 38 2.75 -7.85 -7.38
CA HIS A 38 3.30 -8.28 -8.67
C HIS A 38 3.56 -7.12 -9.64
N ALA A 39 2.81 -6.03 -9.55
CA ALA A 39 2.87 -4.92 -10.49
C ALA A 39 2.57 -3.57 -9.80
N PRO A 40 3.40 -3.14 -8.82
CA PRO A 40 3.16 -1.90 -8.11
C PRO A 40 3.39 -0.69 -9.02
N THR A 41 2.49 0.29 -8.98
CA THR A 41 2.59 1.50 -9.82
C THR A 41 3.56 2.53 -9.22
N ASP A 42 3.99 3.51 -10.03
CA ASP A 42 4.91 4.57 -9.58
C ASP A 42 4.19 5.71 -8.82
N HIS A 43 3.48 5.36 -7.76
CA HIS A 43 2.86 6.32 -6.84
C HIS A 43 3.84 6.68 -5.70
N HIS A 44 3.77 7.91 -5.16
CA HIS A 44 4.78 8.39 -4.19
C HIS A 44 4.75 7.62 -2.87
N MET A 45 3.61 7.03 -2.52
CA MET A 45 3.49 6.18 -1.33
C MET A 45 4.17 4.81 -1.51
N ARG A 46 4.63 4.44 -2.71
CA ARG A 46 5.29 3.14 -2.97
C ARG A 46 6.54 2.94 -2.11
N ALA A 47 7.23 4.04 -1.79
CA ALA A 47 8.41 4.03 -0.92
C ALA A 47 8.09 3.94 0.58
N TRP A 48 6.82 4.07 0.95
CA TRP A 48 6.39 3.98 2.34
C TRP A 48 6.34 2.51 2.79
N THR A 49 6.49 2.28 4.09
CA THR A 49 6.42 0.95 4.70
C THR A 49 5.09 0.29 4.35
N LEU A 50 5.17 -0.90 3.74
CA LEU A 50 4.02 -1.71 3.38
C LEU A 50 3.61 -2.58 4.57
N LEU A 51 2.33 -2.53 4.95
CA LEU A 51 1.75 -3.26 6.07
C LEU A 51 0.59 -4.13 5.58
N TRP A 52 0.61 -5.42 5.91
CA TRP A 52 -0.56 -6.28 5.76
C TRP A 52 -1.50 -6.14 6.96
N ARG A 53 -2.78 -5.91 6.69
CA ARG A 53 -3.83 -5.90 7.71
C ARG A 53 -4.67 -7.16 7.65
N ASP A 54 -4.31 -8.11 8.49
CA ASP A 54 -4.97 -9.41 8.58
C ASP A 54 -6.47 -9.28 8.95
N ASP A 55 -6.81 -8.29 9.78
CA ASP A 55 -8.18 -8.03 10.20
C ASP A 55 -9.10 -7.52 9.07
N ARG A 56 -8.51 -6.94 8.02
CA ARG A 56 -9.25 -6.35 6.87
C ARG A 56 -9.01 -7.07 5.55
N GLY A 57 -7.95 -7.87 5.46
CA GLY A 57 -7.54 -8.49 4.20
C GLY A 57 -7.00 -7.49 3.17
N ILE A 58 -6.34 -6.41 3.61
CA ILE A 58 -5.81 -5.37 2.71
C ILE A 58 -4.36 -5.00 3.03
N PHE A 59 -3.70 -4.37 2.08
CA PHE A 59 -2.43 -3.67 2.31
C PHE A 59 -2.63 -2.19 2.62
N GLU A 60 -1.82 -1.67 3.54
CA GLU A 60 -1.70 -0.26 3.83
C GLU A 60 -0.24 0.20 3.63
N ARG A 61 -0.06 1.47 3.29
CA ARG A 61 1.19 2.21 3.32
C ARG A 61 1.20 3.08 4.55
N LEU A 62 2.17 2.87 5.43
CA LEU A 62 2.32 3.65 6.65
C LEU A 62 2.90 5.02 6.32
N CYS A 63 2.18 6.10 6.63
CA CYS A 63 2.69 7.45 6.44
C CYS A 63 3.98 7.63 7.27
N PRO A 64 5.11 8.02 6.67
CA PRO A 64 6.37 8.17 7.38
C PRO A 64 6.33 9.29 8.43
N GLU A 65 5.55 10.34 8.18
CA GLU A 65 5.46 11.52 9.06
C GLU A 65 4.57 11.29 10.29
N HIS A 66 3.48 10.54 10.12
CA HIS A 66 2.41 10.45 11.13
C HIS A 66 2.16 9.03 11.65
N GLY A 67 2.72 8.00 11.01
CA GLY A 67 2.44 6.61 11.35
C GLY A 67 0.99 6.16 11.05
N ILE A 68 0.24 6.92 10.26
CA ILE A 68 -1.14 6.58 9.88
C ILE A 68 -1.12 5.65 8.66
N GLY A 69 -1.84 4.52 8.74
CA GLY A 69 -1.99 3.59 7.64
C GLY A 69 -2.97 4.10 6.58
N HIS A 70 -2.50 4.15 5.32
CA HIS A 70 -3.32 4.52 4.17
C HIS A 70 -3.49 3.31 3.24
N PRO A 71 -4.69 2.98 2.74
CA PRO A 71 -4.88 1.92 1.75
C PRO A 71 -3.93 2.08 0.57
N ASP A 72 -3.20 1.03 0.21
CA ASP A 72 -2.31 1.07 -0.96
C ASP A 72 -3.14 1.32 -2.24
N PRO A 73 -2.83 2.36 -3.04
CA PRO A 73 -3.55 2.70 -4.28
C PRO A 73 -3.61 1.57 -5.31
N ASP A 74 -2.64 0.66 -5.33
CA ASP A 74 -2.57 -0.45 -6.29
C ASP A 74 -3.64 -1.54 -6.03
N GLN A 75 -4.49 -1.36 -5.01
CA GLN A 75 -5.64 -2.22 -4.75
C GLN A 75 -6.95 -1.68 -5.33
N TYR A 76 -6.98 -0.41 -5.76
CA TYR A 76 -8.24 0.29 -6.01
C TYR A 76 -8.98 -0.28 -7.23
N ALA A 77 -8.26 -0.57 -8.32
CA ALA A 77 -8.84 -1.19 -9.51
C ALA A 77 -9.52 -2.53 -9.17
N TYR A 78 -8.87 -3.35 -8.34
CA TYR A 78 -9.46 -4.61 -7.87
C TYR A 78 -10.73 -4.39 -7.04
N TRP A 79 -10.70 -3.42 -6.13
CA TRP A 79 -11.85 -3.13 -5.28
C TRP A 79 -13.02 -2.56 -6.06
N GLU A 80 -12.77 -1.77 -7.09
CA GLU A 80 -13.79 -1.30 -8.02
C GLU A 80 -14.45 -2.48 -8.74
N GLU A 81 -13.64 -3.36 -9.36
CA GLU A 81 -14.10 -4.55 -10.08
C GLU A 81 -14.92 -5.52 -9.21
N THR A 82 -14.60 -5.60 -7.92
CA THR A 82 -15.19 -6.57 -6.98
C THR A 82 -16.21 -5.98 -6.00
N GLY A 83 -16.56 -4.70 -6.15
CA GLY A 83 -17.56 -4.06 -5.28
C GLY A 83 -17.08 -3.81 -3.85
N GLN A 84 -15.76 -3.69 -3.63
CA GLN A 84 -15.12 -3.49 -2.32
C GLN A 84 -14.65 -2.04 -2.10
N LEU A 85 -15.21 -1.06 -2.83
CA LEU A 85 -14.80 0.34 -2.74
C LEU A 85 -14.86 0.95 -1.33
N ALA A 86 -15.65 0.39 -0.41
CA ALA A 86 -15.64 0.78 1.00
C ALA A 86 -14.23 0.72 1.63
N ASN A 87 -13.32 -0.13 1.12
CA ASN A 87 -11.94 -0.21 1.59
C ASN A 87 -11.11 1.05 1.30
N THR A 88 -11.55 1.90 0.36
CA THR A 88 -10.93 3.21 0.09
C THR A 88 -11.20 4.24 1.19
N ILE A 89 -12.24 4.04 2.01
CA ILE A 89 -12.55 4.92 3.14
C ILE A 89 -11.56 4.63 4.27
N HIS A 90 -10.81 5.65 4.68
CA HIS A 90 -9.76 5.51 5.68
C HIS A 90 -9.51 6.83 6.45
N GLY A 91 -8.87 6.72 7.61
CA GLY A 91 -8.36 7.89 8.31
C GLY A 91 -7.20 8.50 7.53
N CYS A 92 -7.26 9.80 7.26
CA CYS A 92 -6.29 10.47 6.38
C CYS A 92 -5.55 11.59 7.10
N CYS A 93 -4.22 11.62 6.98
CA CYS A 93 -3.36 12.70 7.48
C CYS A 93 -2.95 13.74 6.41
N GLY A 94 -3.50 13.63 5.20
CA GLY A 94 -3.22 14.53 4.08
C GLY A 94 -1.95 14.22 3.28
N CYS A 95 -1.02 13.42 3.80
CA CYS A 95 0.23 13.09 3.08
C CYS A 95 0.03 12.12 1.90
N CYS A 96 -1.11 11.42 1.83
CA CYS A 96 -1.41 10.49 0.74
C CYS A 96 -1.82 11.21 -0.55
N ALA A 97 -2.27 12.47 -0.48
CA ALA A 97 -2.40 13.30 -1.66
C ALA A 97 -1.01 13.82 -2.03
N ARG A 98 -0.58 13.71 -3.29
CA ARG A 98 0.60 14.45 -3.75
C ARG A 98 0.32 15.92 -3.47
N LYS A 99 1.13 16.55 -2.62
CA LYS A 99 1.15 18.01 -2.57
C LYS A 99 1.67 18.45 -3.93
N GLU A 100 0.93 19.29 -4.64
CA GLU A 100 1.56 20.02 -5.75
C GLU A 100 2.81 20.70 -5.20
N PRO A 101 3.91 20.81 -5.99
CA PRO A 101 5.01 21.65 -5.56
C PRO A 101 4.42 23.01 -5.22
N GLU A 102 4.67 23.48 -3.99
CA GLU A 102 4.32 24.85 -3.63
C GLU A 102 4.81 25.75 -4.75
N HIS A 103 3.96 26.68 -5.19
CA HIS A 103 4.30 27.62 -6.24
C HIS A 103 5.55 28.38 -5.79
N GLY A 104 6.73 27.88 -6.18
CA GLY A 104 7.96 28.63 -6.13
C GLY A 104 7.73 29.87 -6.97
N PRO A 105 8.21 31.06 -6.53
CA PRO A 105 7.94 32.28 -7.25
C PRO A 105 8.36 32.10 -8.70
N ALA A 106 7.46 32.46 -9.62
CA ALA A 106 7.80 32.59 -11.03
C ALA A 106 9.06 33.46 -11.13
N LEU A 107 10.11 32.91 -11.72
CA LEU A 107 11.32 33.64 -12.08
C LEU A 107 10.98 34.76 -13.06
#